data_AF-A0A953WLM5-F1
#
_entry.id   AF-A0A953WLM5-F1
#
_cell.length_a   1.000
_cell.length_b   1.000
_cell.length_c   1.000
_cell.angle_alpha   90.00
_cell.angle_beta   90.00
_cell.angle_gamma   90.00
#
_symmetry.space_group_name_H-M   'P 1'
#
loop_
_entity.id
_entity.type
_entity.pdbx_description
1 polymer ?
#
loop_
_entity_poly.entity_id
_entity_poly.type
_entity_poly.pdbx_seq_one_letter_code
_entity_poly.pdbx_strand_id
1 'polypeptide(L)' 'MPESEWEQRVSNLLKAELKRKGVTYGQLVERLAAIGVEEKEANIKNKLSRGKFSAVFLLQCLSSVGCDNLRVSDS' A
#
# COMPACT_ATOMS: atom_id res chain seq x y z
N MET A 1 5.32 -17.99 11.96
CA MET A 1 4.30 -17.22 11.23
C MET A 1 4.08 -17.87 9.87
N PRO A 2 2.89 -18.40 9.56
CA PRO A 2 2.53 -18.83 8.21
C PRO A 2 2.61 -17.69 7.19
N GLU A 3 2.69 -18.01 5.90
CA GLU A 3 2.73 -17.02 4.80
C GLU A 3 1.54 -16.03 4.88
N SER A 4 0.36 -16.53 5.23
CA SER A 4 -0.86 -15.72 5.41
C SER A 4 -0.74 -14.63 6.47
N GLU A 5 0.03 -14.86 7.55
CA GLU A 5 0.31 -13.81 8.55
C GLU A 5 1.20 -12.71 7.97
N TRP A 6 2.17 -13.05 7.11
CA TRP A 6 3.00 -12.07 6.42
C TRP A 6 2.21 -11.26 5.39
N GLU A 7 1.35 -11.91 4.62
CA GLU A 7 0.42 -11.27 3.66
C GLU A 7 -0.51 -10.28 4.36
N GLN A 8 -1.05 -10.68 5.51
CA GLN A 8 -1.90 -9.80 6.30
C GLN A 8 -1.11 -8.65 6.92
N ARG A 9 0.10 -8.91 7.42
CA ARG A 9 0.99 -7.89 7.97
C ARG A 9 1.35 -6.83 6.93
N VAL A 10 1.77 -7.23 5.72
CA VAL A 10 2.14 -6.26 4.67
C VAL A 10 0.94 -5.42 4.22
N SER A 11 -0.24 -6.03 4.14
CA SER A 11 -1.48 -5.33 3.84
C SER A 11 -1.82 -4.29 4.91
N ASN A 12 -1.67 -4.66 6.18
CA ASN A 12 -1.98 -3.79 7.30
C ASN A 12 -0.97 -2.65 7.41
N LEU A 13 0.31 -2.89 7.12
CA LEU A 13 1.34 -1.86 7.05
C LEU A 13 0.98 -0.79 6.02
N LEU A 14 0.67 -1.19 4.78
CA LEU A 14 0.31 -0.23 3.75
C LEU A 14 -0.98 0.53 4.09
N LYS A 15 -2.02 -0.16 4.60
CA LYS A 15 -3.26 0.50 5.07
C LYS A 15 -3.01 1.50 6.19
N ALA A 16 -2.12 1.17 7.13
CA ALA A 16 -1.77 2.06 8.24
C ALA A 16 -1.09 3.33 7.71
N GLU A 17 -0.17 3.21 6.75
CA GLU A 17 0.48 4.37 6.13
C GLU A 17 -0.51 5.26 5.37
N LEU A 18 -1.41 4.66 4.58
CA LEU A 18 -2.47 5.41 3.90
C LEU A 18 -3.34 6.18 4.91
N LYS A 19 -3.71 5.53 6.01
CA LYS A 19 -4.49 6.15 7.10
C LYS A 19 -3.71 7.27 7.80
N ARG A 20 -2.42 7.07 8.10
CA ARG A 20 -1.54 8.08 8.72
C ARG A 20 -1.38 9.32 7.85
N LYS A 21 -1.33 9.14 6.53
CA LYS A 21 -1.24 10.23 5.54
C LYS A 21 -2.60 10.82 5.14
N GLY A 22 -3.71 10.26 5.63
CA GLY A 22 -5.07 10.70 5.28
C GLY A 22 -5.43 10.48 3.82
N VAL A 23 -4.81 9.50 3.15
CA VAL A 23 -5.00 9.22 1.71
C VAL A 23 -6.05 8.13 1.51
N THR A 24 -7.08 8.42 0.73
CA THR A 24 -8.09 7.43 0.31
C THR A 24 -7.58 6.56 -0.84
N TYR A 25 -8.24 5.44 -1.13
CA TYR A 25 -7.85 4.61 -2.29
C TYR A 25 -7.99 5.33 -3.62
N GLY A 26 -9.00 6.19 -3.81
CA GLY A 26 -9.13 7.01 -5.00
C GLY A 26 -7.99 8.00 -5.17
N GLN A 27 -7.61 8.68 -4.08
CA GLN A 27 -6.45 9.58 -4.10
C GLN A 27 -5.13 8.82 -4.33
N LEU A 28 -5.00 7.59 -3.81
CA LEU A 28 -3.85 6.75 -4.10
C LEU A 28 -3.78 6.40 -5.59
N VAL A 29 -4.91 6.08 -6.23
CA VAL A 29 -4.97 5.84 -7.68
C VAL A 29 -4.50 7.07 -8.46
N GLU A 30 -5.00 8.26 -8.11
CA GLU A 30 -4.59 9.51 -8.76
C GLU A 30 -3.09 9.78 -8.60
N ARG A 31 -2.54 9.55 -7.40
CA ARG A 31 -1.12 9.74 -7.10
C ARG A 31 -0.23 8.71 -7.81
N LEU A 32 -0.69 7.46 -7.91
CA LEU A 32 -0.01 6.41 -8.68
C LEU A 32 -0.03 6.75 -10.18
N ALA A 33 -1.15 7.23 -10.70
CA ALA A 33 -1.24 7.66 -12.10
C ALA A 33 -0.27 8.82 -12.41
N ALA A 34 -0.07 9.75 -11.47
CA ALA A 34 0.88 10.85 -11.61
C ALA A 34 2.35 10.39 -11.75
N ILE A 35 2.69 9.18 -11.27
CA ILE A 35 4.01 8.56 -11.45
C ILE A 35 4.03 7.51 -12.57
N GLY A 36 2.99 7.45 -13.41
CA GLY A 36 2.87 6.53 -14.54
C GLY A 36 2.37 5.12 -14.18
N VAL A 37 1.82 4.94 -12.98
CA VAL A 37 1.28 3.66 -12.52
C VAL A 37 -0.25 3.68 -12.60
N GLU A 38 -0.78 3.06 -13.65
CA GLU A 38 -2.23 2.95 -13.82
C GLU A 38 -2.82 1.83 -12.96
N GLU A 39 -3.63 2.21 -11.98
CA GLU A 39 -4.37 1.30 -11.13
C GLU A 39 -5.84 1.68 -11.03
N LYS A 40 -6.65 0.75 -10.54
CA LYS A 40 -8.05 0.99 -10.20
C LYS A 40 -8.24 0.74 -8.71
N GLU A 41 -9.15 1.48 -8.09
CA GLU A 41 -9.45 1.29 -6.66
C GLU A 41 -9.79 -0.17 -6.32
N ALA A 42 -10.56 -0.83 -7.18
CA ALA A 42 -10.90 -2.25 -7.03
C ALA A 42 -9.65 -3.15 -7.06
N ASN A 43 -8.66 -2.88 -7.91
CA ASN A 43 -7.43 -3.65 -7.99
C ASN A 43 -6.57 -3.47 -6.75
N ILE A 44 -6.41 -2.22 -6.29
CA ILE A 44 -5.69 -1.90 -5.05
C ILE A 44 -6.36 -2.60 -3.86
N LYS A 45 -7.69 -2.51 -3.75
CA LYS A 45 -8.45 -3.17 -2.69
C LYS A 45 -8.27 -4.69 -2.73
N ASN A 46 -8.28 -5.30 -3.91
CA ASN A 46 -8.07 -6.73 -4.07
C ASN A 46 -6.64 -7.15 -3.68
N LYS A 47 -5.62 -6.40 -4.09
CA LYS A 47 -4.21 -6.62 -3.71
C LYS A 47 -4.01 -6.51 -2.20
N LEU A 48 -4.56 -5.46 -1.57
CA LEU A 48 -4.54 -5.22 -0.12
C LEU A 48 -5.42 -6.18 0.70
N SER A 49 -6.38 -6.85 0.06
CA SER A 49 -7.20 -7.87 0.70
C SER A 49 -6.47 -9.22 0.74
N ARG A 50 -5.78 -9.56 -0.35
CA ARG A 50 -5.03 -10.81 -0.50
C ARG A 50 -3.61 -10.74 0.08
N GLY A 51 -3.06 -9.55 0.29
CA GLY A 51 -1.69 -9.35 0.76
C GLY A 51 -0.60 -9.82 -0.19
N LYS A 52 -0.95 -10.01 -1.47
CA LYS A 52 -0.01 -10.39 -2.54
C LYS A 52 0.12 -9.23 -3.52
N PHE A 53 1.25 -8.54 -3.43
CA PHE A 53 1.68 -7.51 -4.37
C PHE A 53 3.21 -7.46 -4.39
N SER A 54 3.78 -6.92 -5.46
CA SER A 54 5.23 -6.79 -5.57
C SER A 54 5.76 -5.73 -4.60
N ALA A 55 7.02 -5.88 -4.19
CA ALA A 55 7.72 -4.83 -3.43
C ALA A 55 7.78 -3.51 -4.21
N VAL A 56 7.84 -3.58 -5.55
CA VAL A 56 7.78 -2.40 -6.43
C VAL A 56 6.47 -1.63 -6.23
N PHE A 57 5.32 -2.33 -6.24
CA PHE A 57 4.02 -1.71 -6.01
C PHE A 57 3.93 -1.07 -4.62
N LEU A 58 4.48 -1.74 -3.60
CA LEU A 58 4.57 -1.18 -2.24
C LEU A 58 5.33 0.15 -2.23
N LEU A 59 6.52 0.18 -2.83
CA LEU A 59 7.36 1.38 -2.89
C LEU A 59 6.70 2.49 -3.71
N GLN A 60 6.04 2.16 -4.81
CA GLN A 60 5.26 3.12 -5.61
C GLN A 60 4.14 3.74 -4.77
N CYS A 61 3.40 2.93 -4.01
CA CYS A 61 2.36 3.45 -3.12
C CYS A 61 2.95 4.39 -2.07
N LEU A 62 3.99 3.96 -1.35
CA LEU A 62 4.65 4.74 -0.30
C LEU A 62 5.22 6.06 -0.83
N SER A 63 5.93 6.01 -1.95
CA SER A 63 6.48 7.20 -2.61
C SER A 63 5.38 8.16 -3.07
N SER A 64 4.27 7.64 -3.63
CA SER A 64 3.16 8.46 -4.13
C SER A 64 2.42 9.21 -3.01
N VAL A 65 2.44 8.68 -1.78
CA VAL A 65 1.84 9.30 -0.59
C VAL A 65 2.85 10.07 0.26
N GLY A 66 4.10 10.20 -0.19
CA GLY A 66 5.16 10.89 0.53
C GLY A 66 5.50 10.22 1.86
N CYS A 67 5.57 8.89 1.87
CA CYS A 67 6.05 8.10 3.01
C CYS A 67 7.53 7.76 2.80
N ASP A 68 8.41 8.43 3.55
CA ASP A 68 9.85 8.24 3.46
C ASP A 68 10.35 7.05 4.30
N ASN A 69 9.61 6.71 5.36
CA ASN A 69 10.00 5.70 6.34
C ASN A 69 8.85 4.73 6.60
N LEU A 70 9.05 3.44 6.29
CA LEU A 70 8.11 2.37 6.63
C LEU A 70 8.59 1.64 7.90
N ARG A 71 7.85 1.79 9.00
CA ARG A 71 8.14 1.07 10.25
C ARG A 71 7.47 -0.31 10.22
N VAL A 72 8.28 -1.37 10.16
CA VAL A 72 7.79 -2.77 10.08
C VAL A 72 7.38 -3.33 11.45
N SER A 73 7.79 -2.67 12.54
CA SER A 73 7.51 -3.08 13.92
C SER A 73 7.17 -1.85 14.76
N ASP A 74 5.92 -1.72 15.22
CA ASP A 74 5.61 -0.86 16.36
C ASP A 74 6.19 -1.55 17.61
N SER A 75 7.15 -0.88 18.24
CA SER A 75 7.79 -1.24 19.51
C SER A 75 7.58 -0.09 20.47
#